data_AF-A0AAW0A9H9-F1
#
_entry.id   AF-A0AAW0A9H9-F1
#
_cell.length_a   1.000
_cell.length_b   1.000
_cell.length_c   1.000
_cell.angle_alpha   90.00
_cell.angle_beta   90.00
_cell.angle_gamma   90.00
#
_symmetry.space_group_name_H-M   'P 1'
#
loop_
_entity.id
_entity.type
_entity.pdbx_description
1 polymer ?
#
loop_
_entity_poly.entity_id
_entity_poly.type
_entity_poly.pdbx_seq_one_letter_code
_entity_poly.pdbx_strand_id
1 'polypeptide(L)'
;MCCVPAGSDILLEADPFAQIEQAVQDSGAAAAPYLESPHARMDKTIVELIYNAPFPPAARSHLESLLIAAAKPLELLDFKTSNPSEFYNELSLPDLLKCRKFSFGPNPYVLVADGRTLQELNGNGAVVPTIQVVLANSFTPMQEWQAYKGPGDLGFLAPFVRLALLRAMMEERVRLDRYTTVWFWEDDKKLTSESQYNDSMWQMKALRATPNGAHYACVVYTVKDRNAMHALYSTEAAKTDGVFHGLKD
;
A
#
# COMPACT_ATOMS: atom_id res chain seq x y z
N MET A 1 -10.62 -60.45 8.66
CA MET A 1 -10.08 -59.52 9.67
C MET A 1 -9.41 -58.38 8.92
N CYS A 2 -10.05 -57.21 8.89
CA CYS A 2 -9.44 -55.97 8.40
C CYS A 2 -9.40 -55.02 9.59
N CYS A 3 -8.21 -54.62 10.00
CA CYS A 3 -8.01 -53.66 11.08
C CYS A 3 -8.13 -52.24 10.51
N VAL A 4 -9.05 -51.46 11.08
CA VAL A 4 -9.19 -50.01 10.86
C VAL A 4 -8.23 -49.31 11.84
N PRO A 5 -7.30 -48.43 11.39
CA PRO A 5 -6.56 -47.58 12.31
C PRO A 5 -7.47 -46.44 12.81
N ALA A 6 -7.37 -46.18 14.10
CA ALA A 6 -8.13 -45.21 14.86
C ALA A 6 -7.73 -43.76 14.53
N GLY A 7 -8.64 -42.83 14.81
CA GLY A 7 -8.52 -41.42 14.46
C GLY A 7 -7.40 -40.69 15.18
N SER A 8 -6.38 -40.28 14.42
CA SER A 8 -5.47 -39.19 14.81
C SER A 8 -4.83 -38.42 13.64
N ASP A 9 -5.12 -38.71 12.38
CA ASP A 9 -4.41 -38.10 11.23
C ASP A 9 -5.26 -37.15 10.38
N ILE A 10 -6.08 -36.32 11.02
CA ILE A 10 -6.61 -35.10 10.39
C ILE A 10 -6.47 -33.97 11.42
N LEU A 11 -5.24 -33.52 11.63
CA LEU A 11 -5.01 -32.20 12.21
C LEU A 11 -5.32 -31.19 11.11
N LEU A 12 -6.51 -30.58 11.21
CA LEU A 12 -6.86 -29.36 10.51
C LEU A 12 -5.73 -28.34 10.70
N GLU A 13 -5.22 -27.86 9.58
CA GLU A 13 -4.25 -26.78 9.50
C GLU A 13 -4.72 -25.63 10.40
N ALA A 14 -3.82 -25.17 11.26
CA ALA A 14 -4.06 -24.08 12.19
C ALA A 14 -4.58 -22.86 11.44
N ASP A 15 -5.64 -22.26 12.00
CA ASP A 15 -6.29 -21.08 11.46
C ASP A 15 -5.26 -19.95 11.21
N PRO A 16 -5.06 -19.50 9.96
CA PRO A 16 -4.13 -18.41 9.66
C PRO A 16 -4.47 -17.11 10.41
N PHE A 17 -5.72 -16.94 10.87
CA PHE A 17 -6.11 -15.82 11.73
C PHE A 17 -5.43 -15.87 13.11
N ALA A 18 -5.34 -17.05 13.71
CA ALA A 18 -4.69 -17.22 15.01
C ALA A 18 -3.17 -16.97 14.94
N GLN A 19 -2.53 -17.31 13.81
CA GLN A 19 -1.10 -17.05 13.62
C GLN A 19 -0.79 -15.56 13.41
N ILE A 20 -1.70 -14.80 12.79
CA ILE A 20 -1.54 -13.35 12.61
C ILE A 20 -1.76 -12.62 13.94
N GLU A 21 -2.80 -12.98 14.71
CA GLU A 21 -3.03 -12.41 16.03
C GLU A 21 -1.90 -12.74 17.01
N GLN A 22 -1.39 -13.98 16.97
CA GLN A 22 -0.24 -14.41 17.77
C GLN A 22 1.04 -13.70 17.34
N ALA A 23 1.30 -13.49 16.04
CA ALA A 23 2.45 -12.72 15.56
C ALA A 23 2.39 -11.23 15.98
N VAL A 24 1.19 -10.66 16.05
CA VAL A 24 0.97 -9.30 16.57
C VAL A 24 1.28 -9.23 18.07
N GLN A 25 0.89 -10.25 18.85
CA GLN A 25 1.16 -10.33 20.29
C GLN A 25 2.63 -10.68 20.62
N ASP A 26 3.24 -11.59 19.87
CA ASP A 26 4.61 -12.09 20.07
C ASP A 26 5.68 -11.10 19.57
N SER A 27 5.29 -10.08 18.80
CA SER A 27 6.16 -8.98 18.35
C SER A 27 6.53 -7.99 19.46
N GLY A 28 6.65 -8.45 20.71
CA GLY A 28 7.25 -7.76 21.86
C GLY A 28 8.72 -7.33 21.67
N ALA A 29 9.15 -7.09 20.43
CA ALA A 29 10.37 -6.41 20.08
C ALA A 29 10.30 -4.97 20.60
N ALA A 30 11.22 -4.67 21.52
CA ALA A 30 11.50 -3.33 21.99
C ALA A 30 11.46 -2.33 20.83
N ALA A 31 10.61 -1.31 21.00
CA ALA A 31 10.43 -0.22 20.08
C ALA A 31 11.79 0.37 19.70
N ALA A 32 12.24 0.12 18.47
CA ALA A 32 13.01 1.13 17.78
C ALA A 32 12.06 2.33 17.62
N PRO A 33 12.40 3.54 18.13
CA PRO A 33 11.58 4.71 17.95
C PRO A 33 11.71 5.14 16.49
N TYR A 34 10.99 4.45 15.59
CA TYR A 34 10.57 5.09 14.36
C TYR A 34 9.64 6.20 14.82
N LEU A 35 10.18 7.42 14.77
CA LEU A 35 9.51 8.70 14.99
C LEU A 35 8.01 8.51 14.82
N GLU A 36 7.27 8.62 15.93
CA GLU A 36 5.86 8.97 15.88
C GLU A 36 5.77 10.13 14.88
N SER A 37 5.21 9.84 13.69
CA SER A 37 4.95 10.91 12.74
C SER A 37 4.10 11.92 13.51
N PRO A 38 4.44 13.23 13.50
CA PRO A 38 3.75 14.24 14.29
C PRO A 38 2.27 14.45 13.89
N HIS A 39 1.71 13.59 13.05
CA HIS A 39 0.30 13.47 12.74
C HIS A 39 -0.49 12.75 13.85
N ALA A 40 -0.18 13.08 15.11
CA ALA A 40 -1.10 12.90 16.22
C ALA A 40 -2.43 13.57 15.85
N ARG A 41 -3.49 12.77 15.68
CA ARG A 41 -4.88 13.19 15.44
C ARG A 41 -5.02 14.42 14.52
N MET A 42 -4.87 14.21 13.21
CA MET A 42 -5.59 15.13 12.32
C MET A 42 -7.08 14.83 12.46
N ASP A 43 -7.87 15.79 12.90
CA ASP A 43 -9.35 15.71 12.90
C ASP A 43 -9.92 15.53 11.48
N LYS A 44 -9.06 15.66 10.45
CA LYS A 44 -9.38 15.49 9.03
C LYS A 44 -8.29 14.69 8.32
N THR A 45 -8.70 13.63 7.64
CA THR A 45 -7.80 12.86 6.77
C THR A 45 -7.81 13.50 5.38
N ILE A 46 -6.71 14.16 5.03
CA ILE A 46 -6.52 14.72 3.69
C ILE A 46 -6.01 13.62 2.77
N VAL A 47 -6.70 13.33 1.66
CA VAL A 47 -6.29 12.29 0.70
C VAL A 47 -6.21 12.87 -0.70
N GLU A 48 -5.16 12.53 -1.43
CA GLU A 48 -5.00 12.93 -2.83
C GLU A 48 -5.83 12.04 -3.77
N LEU A 49 -6.54 12.66 -4.72
CA LEU A 49 -7.29 11.98 -5.78
C LEU A 49 -6.68 12.27 -7.15
N ILE A 50 -6.28 11.22 -7.85
CA ILE A 50 -5.69 11.29 -9.18
C ILE A 50 -6.66 10.71 -10.21
N TYR A 51 -6.92 11.47 -11.26
CA TYR A 51 -7.67 10.99 -12.43
C TYR A 51 -6.69 10.43 -13.47
N ASN A 52 -6.65 9.11 -13.58
CA ASN A 52 -5.85 8.33 -14.53
C ASN A 52 -6.71 7.92 -15.76
N ALA A 53 -7.56 8.84 -16.21
CA ALA A 53 -8.41 8.72 -17.37
C ALA A 53 -9.02 10.09 -17.72
N PRO A 54 -9.56 10.28 -18.93
CA PRO A 54 -10.19 11.52 -19.36
C PRO A 54 -11.58 11.70 -18.71
N PHE A 55 -11.62 12.00 -17.42
CA PHE A 55 -12.87 12.26 -16.69
C PHE A 55 -13.48 13.61 -17.10
N PRO A 56 -14.72 13.65 -17.60
CA PRO A 56 -15.42 14.91 -17.84
C PRO A 56 -15.76 15.61 -16.51
N PRO A 57 -15.92 16.95 -16.49
CA PRO A 57 -16.15 17.71 -15.26
C PRO A 57 -17.33 17.20 -14.42
N ALA A 58 -18.43 16.78 -15.06
CA ALA A 58 -19.59 16.23 -14.36
C ALA A 58 -19.28 14.92 -13.62
N ALA A 59 -18.50 14.02 -14.24
CA ALA A 59 -18.09 12.76 -13.62
C ALA A 59 -17.11 12.99 -12.46
N ARG A 60 -16.20 13.98 -12.59
CA ARG A 60 -15.30 14.39 -11.49
C ARG A 60 -16.10 14.87 -10.29
N SER A 61 -17.01 15.83 -10.49
CA SER A 61 -17.86 16.37 -9.43
C SER A 61 -18.73 15.28 -8.80
N HIS A 62 -19.25 14.33 -9.59
CA HIS A 62 -20.04 13.22 -9.07
C HIS A 62 -19.21 12.29 -8.18
N LEU A 63 -18.01 11.89 -8.64
CA LEU A 63 -17.10 11.05 -7.86
C LEU A 63 -16.61 11.73 -6.58
N GLU A 64 -16.19 13.00 -6.67
CA GLU A 64 -15.79 13.82 -5.53
C GLU A 64 -16.91 13.87 -4.48
N SER A 65 -18.15 14.10 -4.91
CA SER A 65 -19.31 14.13 -4.02
C SER A 65 -19.55 12.79 -3.32
N LEU A 66 -19.41 11.66 -4.04
CA LEU A 66 -19.55 10.32 -3.46
C LEU A 66 -18.46 10.01 -2.43
N LEU A 67 -17.21 10.40 -2.70
CA LEU A 67 -16.08 10.20 -1.79
C LEU A 67 -16.20 11.08 -0.54
N ILE A 68 -16.66 12.32 -0.67
CA ILE A 68 -16.88 13.25 0.45
C ILE A 68 -18.07 12.81 1.31
N ALA A 69 -19.12 12.26 0.69
CA ALA A 69 -20.34 11.82 1.40
C ALA A 69 -20.20 10.49 2.15
N ALA A 70 -19.14 9.72 1.91
CA ALA A 70 -18.87 8.47 2.62
C ALA A 70 -18.62 8.73 4.12
N ALA A 71 -19.32 7.99 5.01
CA ALA A 71 -19.27 7.86 6.49
C ALA A 71 -18.68 8.99 7.40
N LYS A 72 -17.58 9.67 7.05
CA LYS A 72 -17.05 10.93 7.62
C LYS A 72 -16.29 11.68 6.51
N PRO A 73 -16.26 13.02 6.48
CA PRO A 73 -15.72 13.75 5.33
C PRO A 73 -14.22 13.49 5.17
N LEU A 74 -13.87 12.68 4.15
CA LEU A 74 -12.54 12.72 3.54
C LEU A 74 -12.36 14.12 2.97
N GLU A 75 -11.29 14.80 3.37
CA GLU A 75 -10.92 16.03 2.70
C GLU A 75 -10.07 15.65 1.50
N LEU A 76 -10.62 15.79 0.30
CA LEU A 76 -9.84 15.56 -0.91
C LEU A 76 -8.88 16.75 -1.07
N LEU A 77 -7.59 16.46 -1.21
CA LEU A 77 -6.61 17.51 -1.50
C LEU A 77 -6.99 18.13 -2.85
N ASP A 78 -7.40 19.39 -2.83
CA ASP A 78 -7.88 20.07 -4.04
C ASP A 78 -6.73 20.30 -5.02
N PHE A 79 -6.57 19.38 -5.96
CA PHE A 79 -5.59 19.46 -7.04
C PHE A 79 -6.14 20.16 -8.30
N LYS A 80 -7.28 20.88 -8.21
CA LYS A 80 -7.89 21.59 -9.36
C LYS A 80 -6.97 22.56 -10.09
N THR A 81 -5.77 22.87 -9.56
CA THR A 81 -4.90 23.93 -10.08
C THR A 81 -3.49 23.53 -10.52
N SER A 82 -3.04 22.28 -10.42
CA SER A 82 -1.61 22.00 -10.70
C SER A 82 -1.22 20.78 -11.54
N ASN A 83 -2.16 19.95 -12.03
CA ASN A 83 -1.80 18.96 -13.06
C ASN A 83 -2.90 18.78 -14.11
N PRO A 84 -2.61 19.01 -15.41
CA PRO A 84 -3.55 18.69 -16.46
C PRO A 84 -3.76 17.17 -16.47
N SER A 85 -5.01 16.74 -16.38
CA SER A 85 -5.42 15.32 -16.41
C SER A 85 -4.85 14.56 -17.61
N GLU A 86 -4.45 15.26 -18.66
CA GLU A 86 -3.76 14.69 -19.82
C GLU A 86 -2.41 14.04 -19.48
N PHE A 87 -1.70 14.53 -18.45
CA PHE A 87 -0.35 14.07 -18.14
C PHE A 87 -0.30 12.67 -17.53
N TYR A 88 -1.39 12.23 -16.89
CA TYR A 88 -1.45 10.95 -16.18
C TYR A 88 -2.29 9.91 -16.89
N ASN A 89 -2.92 10.24 -18.02
CA ASN A 89 -3.84 9.35 -18.69
C ASN A 89 -3.19 8.01 -19.05
N GLU A 90 -3.83 6.93 -18.62
CA GLU A 90 -3.50 5.54 -18.98
C GLU A 90 -2.10 5.10 -18.52
N LEU A 91 -1.47 5.83 -17.59
CA LEU A 91 -0.22 5.39 -17.00
C LEU A 91 -0.48 4.17 -16.10
N SER A 92 0.45 3.22 -16.15
CA SER A 92 0.51 2.19 -15.13
C SER A 92 0.72 2.83 -13.75
N LEU A 93 0.27 2.18 -12.67
CA LEU A 93 0.49 2.71 -11.31
C LEU A 93 1.98 3.01 -11.01
N PRO A 94 2.96 2.15 -11.39
CA PRO A 94 4.38 2.47 -11.23
C PRO A 94 4.82 3.71 -12.03
N ASP A 95 4.35 3.87 -13.26
CA ASP A 95 4.73 5.01 -14.09
C ASP A 95 4.10 6.31 -13.57
N LEU A 96 2.87 6.23 -13.06
CA LEU A 96 2.23 7.33 -12.34
C LEU A 96 3.09 7.77 -11.15
N LEU A 97 3.62 6.82 -10.39
CA LEU A 97 4.50 7.09 -9.25
C LEU A 97 5.81 7.79 -9.65
N LYS A 98 6.44 7.31 -10.73
CA LYS A 98 7.66 7.92 -11.29
C LYS A 98 7.40 9.33 -11.81
N CYS A 99 6.30 9.55 -12.54
CA CYS A 99 5.89 10.86 -13.03
C CYS A 99 5.64 11.85 -11.87
N ARG A 100 5.19 11.33 -10.72
CA ARG A 100 5.01 12.08 -9.47
C ARG A 100 6.29 12.27 -8.67
N LYS A 101 7.45 11.82 -9.19
CA LYS A 101 8.74 11.84 -8.49
C LYS A 101 8.63 11.22 -7.10
N PHE A 102 7.84 10.17 -6.99
CA PHE A 102 7.64 9.42 -5.76
C PHE A 102 7.06 10.24 -4.59
N SER A 103 6.35 11.32 -4.91
CA SER A 103 5.68 12.18 -3.93
C SER A 103 4.17 12.08 -4.04
N PHE A 104 3.56 11.49 -3.01
CA PHE A 104 2.14 11.61 -2.73
C PHE A 104 1.96 12.58 -1.58
N GLY A 105 0.77 13.19 -1.50
CA GLY A 105 0.44 14.16 -0.45
C GLY A 105 0.69 13.68 0.99
N PRO A 106 0.21 14.40 2.01
CA PRO A 106 0.52 14.09 3.41
C PRO A 106 0.02 12.70 3.89
N ASN A 107 -0.76 11.99 3.08
CA ASN A 107 -1.31 10.67 3.38
C ASN A 107 -0.52 9.56 2.65
N PRO A 108 -0.22 8.43 3.32
CA PRO A 108 0.45 7.29 2.67
C PRO A 108 -0.42 6.60 1.61
N TYR A 109 -1.74 6.80 1.65
CA TYR A 109 -2.65 6.37 0.59
C TYR A 109 -2.96 7.51 -0.38
N VAL A 110 -3.08 7.13 -1.65
CA VAL A 110 -3.62 7.95 -2.73
C VAL A 110 -4.77 7.23 -3.40
N LEU A 111 -5.78 7.97 -3.84
CA LEU A 111 -6.89 7.45 -4.61
C LEU A 111 -6.61 7.64 -6.10
N VAL A 112 -6.78 6.59 -6.89
CA VAL A 112 -6.62 6.63 -8.35
C VAL A 112 -7.91 6.21 -9.01
N ALA A 113 -8.55 7.17 -9.68
CA ALA A 113 -9.73 6.96 -10.51
C ALA A 113 -9.28 6.65 -11.94
N ASP A 114 -9.47 5.40 -12.38
CA ASP A 114 -9.03 4.91 -13.68
C ASP A 114 -10.20 4.76 -14.67
N GLY A 115 -9.93 4.20 -15.85
CA GLY A 115 -10.96 3.97 -16.87
C GLY A 115 -12.13 3.11 -16.39
N ARG A 116 -11.89 2.15 -15.46
CA ARG A 116 -12.96 1.33 -14.86
C ARG A 116 -13.86 2.18 -13.98
N THR A 117 -13.29 3.04 -13.13
CA THR A 117 -14.07 3.98 -12.31
C THR A 117 -14.98 4.85 -13.18
N LEU A 118 -14.47 5.36 -14.31
CA LEU A 118 -15.26 6.17 -15.25
C LEU A 118 -16.40 5.38 -15.90
N GLN A 119 -16.15 4.13 -16.31
CA GLN A 119 -17.19 3.26 -16.87
C GLN A 119 -18.32 2.97 -15.87
N GLU A 120 -17.97 2.71 -14.62
CA GLU A 120 -18.95 2.44 -13.55
C GLU A 120 -19.79 3.68 -13.23
N LEU A 121 -19.19 4.88 -13.23
CA LEU A 121 -19.91 6.15 -13.05
C LEU A 121 -20.87 6.46 -14.21
N ASN A 122 -20.52 6.07 -15.44
CA ASN A 122 -21.36 6.25 -16.61
C ASN A 122 -22.42 5.15 -16.77
N GLY A 123 -22.38 4.11 -15.94
CA GLY A 123 -23.39 3.06 -15.90
C GLY A 123 -24.75 3.59 -15.43
N ASN A 124 -25.84 2.87 -15.71
CA ASN A 124 -27.22 3.27 -15.43
C ASN A 124 -27.61 3.27 -13.93
N GLY A 125 -26.74 3.77 -13.04
CA GLY A 125 -27.03 4.02 -11.61
C GLY A 125 -27.14 2.78 -10.71
N ALA A 126 -27.08 1.57 -11.25
CA ALA A 126 -27.17 0.32 -10.47
C ALA A 126 -25.84 -0.11 -9.84
N VAL A 127 -24.71 0.45 -10.29
CA VAL A 127 -23.36 0.05 -9.86
C VAL A 127 -22.77 1.17 -9.02
N VAL A 128 -22.34 0.84 -7.80
CA VAL A 128 -21.53 1.75 -6.97
C VAL A 128 -20.15 1.83 -7.61
N PRO A 129 -19.65 3.03 -7.98
CA PRO A 129 -18.35 3.15 -8.62
C PRO A 129 -17.24 2.73 -7.65
N THR A 130 -16.22 2.09 -8.20
CA THR A 130 -15.06 1.61 -7.46
C THR A 130 -13.83 2.39 -7.84
N ILE A 131 -12.91 2.57 -6.90
CA ILE A 131 -11.68 3.36 -7.04
C ILE A 131 -10.48 2.56 -6.57
N GLN A 132 -9.30 2.80 -7.14
CA GLN A 132 -8.09 2.19 -6.60
C GLN A 132 -7.60 2.98 -5.39
N VAL A 133 -7.38 2.29 -4.29
CA VAL A 133 -6.65 2.82 -3.13
C VAL A 133 -5.23 2.28 -3.24
N VAL A 134 -4.27 3.19 -3.33
CA VAL A 134 -2.86 2.85 -3.55
C VAL A 134 -2.07 3.26 -2.33
N LEU A 135 -1.41 2.29 -1.70
CA LEU A 135 -0.39 2.50 -0.68
C LEU A 135 0.97 2.56 -1.36
N ALA A 136 1.73 3.61 -1.08
CA ALA A 136 3.12 3.70 -1.46
C ALA A 136 4.01 3.79 -0.22
N ASN A 137 4.97 2.88 -0.11
CA ASN A 137 5.98 2.88 0.93
C ASN A 137 7.37 2.90 0.27
N SER A 138 8.31 3.59 0.89
CA SER A 138 9.72 3.56 0.51
C SER A 138 10.56 2.86 1.55
N PHE A 139 11.57 2.14 1.08
CA PHE A 139 12.57 1.48 1.89
C PHE A 139 13.94 1.91 1.40
N THR A 140 14.81 2.35 2.30
CA THR A 140 16.18 2.73 1.95
C THR A 140 17.17 1.66 2.40
N PRO A 141 18.33 1.52 1.73
CA PRO A 141 19.42 0.68 2.20
C PRO A 141 19.82 0.99 3.66
N MET A 142 19.73 2.24 4.09
CA MET A 142 20.03 2.62 5.47
C MET A 142 19.02 2.05 6.47
N GLN A 143 17.73 2.02 6.13
CA GLN A 143 16.72 1.38 6.98
C GLN A 143 16.96 -0.13 7.07
N GLU A 144 17.29 -0.77 5.95
CA GLU A 144 17.64 -2.19 5.90
C GLU A 144 18.86 -2.49 6.79
N TRP A 145 19.86 -1.63 6.76
CA TRP A 145 21.03 -1.71 7.63
C TRP A 145 20.66 -1.65 9.11
N GLN A 146 19.84 -0.68 9.51
CA GLN A 146 19.43 -0.50 10.90
C GLN A 146 18.62 -1.70 11.41
N ALA A 147 17.86 -2.34 10.52
CA ALA A 147 17.08 -3.54 10.81
C ALA A 147 17.90 -4.84 10.78
N TYR A 148 19.11 -4.84 10.22
CA TYR A 148 19.93 -6.04 10.04
C TYR A 148 20.29 -6.69 11.40
N LYS A 149 19.94 -7.96 11.55
CA LYS A 149 20.26 -8.81 12.72
C LYS A 149 21.13 -10.03 12.36
N GLY A 150 21.65 -10.08 11.13
CA GLY A 150 22.43 -11.22 10.66
C GLY A 150 23.81 -11.32 11.32
N PRO A 151 24.57 -12.39 11.03
CA PRO A 151 25.86 -12.62 11.65
C PRO A 151 26.90 -11.58 11.20
N GLY A 152 27.52 -10.92 12.17
CA GLY A 152 28.60 -9.95 11.95
C GLY A 152 28.13 -8.52 11.64
N ASP A 153 28.92 -7.54 12.06
CA ASP A 153 28.68 -6.14 11.72
C ASP A 153 29.03 -5.92 10.24
N LEU A 154 28.12 -5.45 9.41
CA LEU A 154 28.41 -5.11 8.01
C LEU A 154 29.38 -3.90 7.90
N GLY A 155 29.73 -3.27 9.04
CA GLY A 155 30.62 -2.13 9.22
C GLY A 155 32.04 -2.32 8.70
N PHE A 156 32.52 -3.56 8.62
CA PHE A 156 33.85 -3.86 8.08
C PHE A 156 33.89 -3.88 6.54
N LEU A 157 32.74 -4.00 5.87
CA LEU A 157 32.67 -4.06 4.41
C LEU A 157 32.92 -2.69 3.80
N ALA A 158 33.61 -2.67 2.66
CA ALA A 158 33.77 -1.46 1.86
C ALA A 158 32.39 -0.88 1.46
N PRO A 159 32.23 0.45 1.38
CA PRO A 159 30.91 1.08 1.23
C PRO A 159 30.09 0.61 0.01
N PHE A 160 30.74 0.31 -1.11
CA PHE A 160 30.06 -0.18 -2.32
C PHE A 160 29.62 -1.64 -2.22
N VAL A 161 30.43 -2.50 -1.58
CA VAL A 161 30.08 -3.92 -1.33
C VAL A 161 28.89 -3.99 -0.38
N ARG A 162 28.94 -3.17 0.66
CA ARG A 162 27.86 -3.00 1.63
C ARG A 162 26.55 -2.57 0.95
N LEU A 163 26.60 -1.52 0.13
CA LEU A 163 25.42 -1.02 -0.58
C LEU A 163 24.85 -2.10 -1.51
N ALA A 164 25.71 -2.81 -2.26
CA ALA A 164 25.29 -3.90 -3.13
C ALA A 164 24.60 -5.04 -2.36
N LEU A 165 25.14 -5.42 -1.19
CA LEU A 165 24.54 -6.44 -0.34
C LEU A 165 23.16 -6.02 0.17
N LEU A 166 23.02 -4.79 0.69
CA LEU A 166 21.74 -4.28 1.19
C LEU A 166 20.69 -4.21 0.08
N ARG A 167 21.07 -3.74 -1.13
CA ARG A 167 20.15 -3.75 -2.28
C ARG A 167 19.74 -5.17 -2.67
N ALA A 168 20.66 -6.12 -2.69
CA ALA A 168 20.36 -7.52 -2.99
C ALA A 168 19.42 -8.15 -1.93
N MET A 169 19.61 -7.83 -0.64
CA MET A 169 18.71 -8.26 0.43
C MET A 169 17.30 -7.69 0.25
N MET A 170 17.20 -6.42 -0.11
CA MET A 170 15.94 -5.75 -0.42
C MET A 170 15.25 -6.38 -1.63
N GLU A 171 15.97 -6.63 -2.73
CA GLU A 171 15.45 -7.32 -3.92
C GLU A 171 15.00 -8.76 -3.60
N GLU A 172 15.68 -9.45 -2.70
CA GLU A 172 15.24 -10.77 -2.27
C GLU A 172 13.93 -10.70 -1.47
N ARG A 173 13.71 -9.66 -0.64
CA ARG A 173 12.40 -9.41 -0.01
C ARG A 173 11.31 -9.18 -1.06
N VAL A 174 11.59 -8.43 -2.13
CA VAL A 174 10.68 -8.27 -3.27
C VAL A 174 10.32 -9.62 -3.86
N ARG A 175 11.30 -10.51 -4.04
CA ARG A 175 11.09 -11.85 -4.58
C ARG A 175 10.18 -12.70 -3.70
N LEU A 176 10.21 -12.49 -2.39
CA LEU A 176 9.39 -13.23 -1.42
C LEU A 176 7.97 -12.65 -1.27
N ASP A 177 7.77 -11.34 -1.44
CA ASP A 177 6.49 -10.63 -1.27
C ASP A 177 5.60 -10.62 -2.55
N ARG A 178 5.75 -11.63 -3.42
CA ARG A 178 5.25 -11.63 -4.82
C ARG A 178 3.72 -11.58 -5.02
N TYR A 179 2.91 -11.56 -3.98
CA TYR A 179 1.45 -11.50 -4.13
C TYR A 179 0.97 -10.05 -4.07
N THR A 180 0.41 -9.55 -5.17
CA THR A 180 -0.30 -8.25 -5.28
C THR A 180 0.52 -6.97 -5.12
N THR A 181 1.84 -7.07 -4.93
CA THR A 181 2.74 -5.94 -4.69
C THR A 181 3.61 -5.64 -5.90
N VAL A 182 3.77 -4.36 -6.25
CA VAL A 182 4.73 -3.92 -7.28
C VAL A 182 5.91 -3.22 -6.62
N TRP A 183 7.13 -3.57 -7.03
CA TRP A 183 8.36 -3.01 -6.49
C TRP A 183 9.23 -2.43 -7.60
N PHE A 184 9.90 -1.31 -7.32
CA PHE A 184 10.86 -0.70 -8.24
C PHE A 184 11.81 0.26 -7.51
N TRP A 185 12.98 0.50 -8.10
CA TRP A 185 13.96 1.45 -7.58
C TRP A 185 13.70 2.88 -8.06
N GLU A 186 14.08 3.86 -7.23
CA GLU A 186 14.25 5.27 -7.59
C GLU A 186 15.45 5.43 -8.55
N ASP A 187 15.22 5.19 -9.84
CA ASP A 187 16.17 5.19 -10.97
C ASP A 187 17.41 4.27 -10.86
N ASP A 188 17.76 3.63 -11.98
CA ASP A 188 18.93 2.73 -12.11
C ASP A 188 20.26 3.50 -12.12
N LYS A 189 20.66 4.06 -10.97
CA LYS A 189 22.00 4.61 -10.80
C LYS A 189 22.98 3.51 -10.39
N LYS A 190 24.12 3.45 -11.09
CA LYS A 190 25.24 2.55 -10.80
C LYS A 190 25.68 2.69 -9.33
N LEU A 191 25.98 1.57 -8.68
CA LEU A 191 26.41 1.45 -7.28
C LEU A 191 27.82 2.04 -7.08
N THR A 192 27.94 3.35 -6.94
CA THR A 192 29.25 4.03 -6.95
C THR A 192 29.45 5.05 -5.82
N SER A 193 28.46 5.38 -5.00
CA SER A 193 28.63 6.38 -3.93
C SER A 193 27.81 6.15 -2.66
N GLU A 194 28.31 6.67 -1.53
CA GLU A 194 27.61 6.63 -0.22
C GLU A 194 26.35 7.51 -0.16
N SER A 195 26.20 8.47 -1.07
CA SER A 195 24.95 9.25 -1.18
C SER A 195 23.73 8.38 -1.52
N GLN A 196 23.96 7.17 -2.08
CA GLN A 196 22.93 6.25 -2.57
C GLN A 196 22.28 5.41 -1.49
N TYR A 197 22.72 5.52 -0.23
CA TYR A 197 22.02 4.90 0.90
C TYR A 197 20.64 5.52 1.17
N ASN A 198 20.38 6.68 0.56
CA ASN A 198 19.09 7.36 0.59
C ASN A 198 18.19 7.02 -0.61
N ASP A 199 18.75 6.39 -1.67
CA ASP A 199 17.95 5.95 -2.81
C ASP A 199 16.93 4.91 -2.33
N SER A 200 15.66 5.13 -2.65
CA SER A 200 14.58 4.31 -2.14
C SER A 200 14.19 3.20 -3.11
N MET A 201 13.94 2.01 -2.57
CA MET A 201 13.13 0.99 -3.21
C MET A 201 11.69 1.22 -2.81
N TRP A 202 10.82 1.38 -3.79
CA TRP A 202 9.41 1.67 -3.58
C TRP A 202 8.59 0.40 -3.66
N GLN A 203 7.69 0.24 -2.68
CA GLN A 203 6.64 -0.76 -2.63
C GLN A 203 5.31 -0.07 -2.94
N MET A 204 4.60 -0.59 -3.93
CA MET A 204 3.21 -0.24 -4.18
C MET A 204 2.32 -1.42 -3.87
N LYS A 205 1.28 -1.16 -3.10
CA LYS A 205 0.13 -2.07 -2.98
C LYS A 205 -1.11 -1.32 -3.43
N ALA A 206 -1.95 -1.98 -4.21
CA ALA A 206 -3.19 -1.41 -4.70
C ALA A 206 -4.34 -2.36 -4.39
N LEU A 207 -5.46 -1.79 -3.99
CA LEU A 207 -6.72 -2.51 -3.82
C LEU A 207 -7.83 -1.72 -4.49
N ARG A 208 -8.81 -2.43 -5.06
CA ARG A 208 -10.03 -1.78 -5.56
C ARG A 208 -11.02 -1.66 -4.41
N ALA A 209 -11.65 -0.51 -4.23
CA ALA A 209 -12.63 -0.29 -3.18
C ALA A 209 -13.86 0.49 -3.65
N THR A 210 -14.97 0.33 -2.95
CA THR A 210 -16.09 1.29 -3.02
C THR A 210 -15.73 2.60 -2.31
N PRO A 211 -16.53 3.69 -2.42
CA PRO A 211 -16.24 4.95 -1.72
C PRO A 211 -16.13 4.75 -0.20
N ASN A 212 -16.98 3.89 0.38
CA ASN A 212 -16.92 3.54 1.80
C ASN A 212 -15.67 2.72 2.15
N GLY A 213 -15.29 1.75 1.31
CA GLY A 213 -14.06 0.97 1.51
C GLY A 213 -12.80 1.84 1.37
N ALA A 214 -12.78 2.78 0.43
CA ALA A 214 -11.70 3.74 0.25
C ALA A 214 -11.57 4.66 1.47
N HIS A 215 -12.70 5.15 1.98
CA HIS A 215 -12.74 5.87 3.25
C HIS A 215 -12.16 5.05 4.40
N TYR A 216 -12.61 3.81 4.57
CA TYR A 216 -12.11 2.93 5.62
C TYR A 216 -10.59 2.75 5.53
N ALA A 217 -10.09 2.45 4.33
CA ALA A 217 -8.67 2.24 4.10
C ALA A 217 -7.83 3.49 4.42
N CYS A 218 -8.33 4.67 4.07
CA CYS A 218 -7.60 5.93 4.25
C CYS A 218 -7.69 6.53 5.66
N VAL A 219 -8.76 6.26 6.41
CA VAL A 219 -9.02 6.91 7.73
C VAL A 219 -8.60 6.05 8.90
N VAL A 220 -8.66 4.72 8.80
CA VAL A 220 -8.30 3.82 9.91
C VAL A 220 -6.78 3.68 10.01
N TYR A 221 -6.12 4.74 10.47
CA TYR A 221 -4.71 4.73 10.86
C TYR A 221 -4.55 4.67 12.38
N THR A 222 -4.95 3.54 12.97
CA THR A 222 -4.55 3.16 14.34
C THR A 222 -3.49 2.06 14.35
N VAL A 223 -3.00 1.63 13.19
CA VAL A 223 -2.20 0.40 13.06
C VAL A 223 -0.73 0.70 12.77
N LYS A 224 0.14 0.05 13.55
CA LYS A 224 1.61 0.21 13.49
C LYS A 224 2.22 -0.32 12.19
N ASP A 225 1.58 -1.31 11.54
CA ASP A 225 2.06 -1.93 10.31
C ASP A 225 1.06 -1.75 9.15
N ARG A 226 1.41 -0.89 8.20
CA ARG A 226 0.59 -0.59 7.01
C ARG A 226 0.55 -1.75 6.03
N ASN A 227 1.60 -2.56 5.97
CA ASN A 227 1.69 -3.70 5.06
C ASN A 227 0.76 -4.83 5.50
N ALA A 228 0.67 -5.08 6.81
CA ALA A 228 -0.28 -6.01 7.39
C ALA A 228 -1.73 -5.57 7.12
N MET A 229 -2.04 -4.28 7.29
CA MET A 229 -3.38 -3.76 7.01
C MET A 229 -3.80 -3.87 5.56
N HIS A 230 -2.91 -3.55 4.62
CA HIS A 230 -3.22 -3.71 3.21
C HIS A 230 -3.47 -5.19 2.86
N ALA A 231 -2.74 -6.13 3.46
CA ALA A 231 -2.98 -7.56 3.27
C ALA A 231 -4.37 -7.98 3.80
N LEU A 232 -4.80 -7.43 4.94
CA LEU A 232 -6.15 -7.65 5.47
C LEU A 232 -7.21 -7.11 4.50
N TYR A 233 -7.05 -5.89 3.99
CA TYR A 233 -7.99 -5.31 3.02
C TYR A 233 -8.07 -6.12 1.73
N SER A 234 -6.92 -6.60 1.23
CA SER A 234 -6.87 -7.49 0.06
C SER A 234 -7.59 -8.81 0.31
N THR A 235 -7.48 -9.35 1.53
CA THR A 235 -8.18 -10.59 1.93
C THR A 235 -9.70 -10.39 2.00
N GLU A 236 -10.16 -9.27 2.56
CA GLU A 236 -11.58 -8.94 2.56
C GLU A 236 -12.11 -8.67 1.15
N ALA A 237 -11.35 -7.94 0.32
CA ALA A 237 -11.73 -7.67 -1.07
C ALA A 237 -11.91 -8.97 -1.87
N ALA A 238 -11.08 -9.99 -1.62
CA ALA A 238 -11.20 -11.30 -2.27
C ALA A 238 -12.53 -12.01 -1.97
N LYS A 239 -13.23 -11.64 -0.89
CA LYS A 239 -14.57 -12.18 -0.55
C LYS A 239 -15.69 -11.54 -1.37
N THR A 240 -15.41 -10.41 -2.03
CA THR A 240 -16.39 -9.55 -2.72
C THR A 240 -15.89 -9.16 -4.10
N ASP A 241 -15.63 -10.16 -4.95
CA ASP A 241 -15.19 -10.00 -6.36
C ASP A 241 -13.95 -9.09 -6.54
N GLY A 242 -13.08 -9.05 -5.54
CA GLY A 242 -11.87 -8.22 -5.54
C GLY A 242 -12.11 -6.75 -5.21
N VAL A 243 -13.27 -6.39 -4.65
CA VAL A 243 -13.63 -5.01 -4.26
C VAL A 243 -13.76 -4.91 -2.75
N PHE A 244 -12.99 -4.03 -2.12
CA PHE A 244 -13.07 -3.77 -0.69
C PHE A 244 -14.26 -2.84 -0.35
N HIS A 245 -15.05 -3.24 0.64
CA HIS A 245 -16.21 -2.47 1.12
C HIS A 245 -16.04 -1.88 2.52
N GLY A 246 -14.98 -2.28 3.24
CA GLY A 246 -14.78 -2.02 4.67
C GLY A 246 -14.64 -3.33 5.46
N LEU A 247 -14.15 -3.25 6.70
CA LEU A 247 -14.22 -4.38 7.63
C LEU A 247 -15.61 -4.43 8.26
N LYS A 248 -16.14 -5.63 8.51
CA LYS A 248 -17.34 -5.78 9.35
C LYS A 248 -16.92 -5.59 10.81
N ASP A 249 -17.61 -4.70 11.51
CA ASP A 249 -17.49 -4.52 12.96
C ASP A 249 -17.91 -5.77 13.75
#